data_AF-A0AAU6L275-F1
#
_entry.id   AF-A0AAU6L275-F1
#
_cell.length_a   1.000
_cell.length_b   1.000
_cell.length_c   1.000
_cell.angle_alpha   90.00
_cell.angle_beta   90.00
_cell.angle_gamma   90.00
#
_symmetry.space_group_name_H-M   'P 1'
#
loop_
_entity.id
_entity.type
_entity.pdbx_description
1 polymer ?
#
loop_
_entity_poly.entity_id
_entity_poly.type
_entity_poly.pdbx_seq_one_letter_code
_entity_poly.pdbx_strand_id
1 'polypeptide(L)'
;MDNLVKFLVARIMDDNHAYAYVAETLGGEALLDSHLPMLDLTEQLAHDYKAMAPSDPRSAGLAYALQVLAQSYTHHPSYRQEWRP
;
A
#
# COMPACT_ATOMS: atom_id res chain seq x y z
N MET A 1 -2.15 -4.46 13.32
CA MET A 1 -1.81 -3.26 12.54
C MET A 1 -0.35 -3.22 12.08
N ASP A 2 0.66 -3.33 12.95
CA ASP A 2 2.09 -3.30 12.51
C ASP A 2 2.43 -4.31 11.38
N ASN A 3 1.93 -5.55 11.49
CA ASN A 3 2.11 -6.56 10.44
C ASN A 3 1.41 -6.20 9.11
N LEU A 4 0.24 -5.55 9.18
CA LEU A 4 -0.50 -5.09 8.00
C LEU A 4 0.26 -3.96 7.29
N VAL A 5 0.78 -3.00 8.05
CA VAL A 5 1.61 -1.90 7.54
C VAL A 5 2.86 -2.44 6.86
N LYS A 6 3.59 -3.35 7.51
CA LYS A 6 4.78 -4.00 6.92
C LYS A 6 4.44 -4.76 5.64
N PHE A 7 3.32 -5.47 5.63
CA PHE A 7 2.85 -6.19 4.45
C PHE A 7 2.57 -5.25 3.28
N LEU A 8 1.80 -4.17 3.52
CA LEU A 8 1.47 -3.18 2.49
C LEU A 8 2.72 -2.52 1.90
N VAL A 9 3.64 -2.04 2.73
CA VAL A 9 4.90 -1.42 2.26
C VAL A 9 5.68 -2.39 1.39
N ALA A 10 5.81 -3.65 1.79
CA ALA A 10 6.53 -4.64 0.99
C ALA A 10 5.86 -4.90 -0.37
N ARG A 11 4.53 -4.94 -0.44
CA ARG A 11 3.81 -5.14 -1.72
C ARG A 11 3.88 -3.93 -2.63
N ILE A 12 3.81 -2.74 -2.06
CA ILE A 12 3.96 -1.49 -2.81
C ILE A 12 5.36 -1.38 -3.39
N MET A 13 6.40 -1.73 -2.63
CA MET A 13 7.77 -1.79 -3.13
C MET A 13 7.94 -2.81 -4.26
N ASP A 14 7.35 -4.00 -4.13
CA ASP A 14 7.40 -5.03 -5.18
C ASP A 14 6.67 -4.57 -6.45
N ASP A 15 5.49 -3.96 -6.31
CA ASP A 15 4.69 -3.44 -7.42
C ASP A 15 5.40 -2.26 -8.10
N ASN A 16 6.00 -1.36 -7.31
CA ASN A 16 6.86 -0.27 -7.82
C ASN A 16 8.07 -0.80 -8.59
N HIS A 17 8.71 -1.88 -8.12
CA HIS A 17 9.84 -2.48 -8.82
C HIS A 17 9.42 -3.18 -10.12
N ALA A 18 8.31 -3.93 -10.10
CA ALA A 18 7.73 -4.53 -11.30
C ALA A 18 7.33 -3.45 -12.32
N TYR A 19 6.83 -2.31 -11.85
CA TYR A 19 6.51 -1.16 -12.68
C TYR A 19 7.76 -0.55 -13.34
N ALA A 20 8.85 -0.36 -12.61
CA ALA A 20 10.10 0.18 -13.16
C ALA A 20 10.61 -0.66 -14.34
N TYR A 21 10.52 -1.99 -14.22
CA TYR A 21 10.84 -2.93 -15.28
C TYR A 21 9.92 -2.81 -16.51
N VAL A 22 8.61 -2.64 -16.29
CA VAL A 22 7.63 -2.49 -17.38
C VAL A 22 7.79 -1.15 -18.10
N ALA A 23 8.04 -0.07 -17.37
CA ALA A 23 8.25 1.27 -17.94
C ALA A 23 9.51 1.32 -18.83
N GLU A 24 10.59 0.65 -18.40
CA GLU A 24 11.82 0.49 -19.21
C GLU A 24 11.54 -0.30 -20.50
N THR A 25 10.65 -1.29 -20.46
CA THR A 25 10.39 -2.21 -21.57
C THR A 25 9.39 -1.67 -22.60
N LEU A 26 8.33 -0.97 -22.18
CA LEU A 26 7.16 -0.67 -23.02
C LEU A 26 6.99 0.81 -23.42
N GLY A 27 7.83 1.72 -22.93
CA GLY A 27 7.73 3.15 -23.24
C GLY A 27 6.69 3.87 -22.37
N GLY A 28 7.19 4.73 -21.49
CA GLY A 28 6.49 5.27 -20.34
C GLY A 28 5.40 6.33 -20.55
N GLU A 29 4.65 6.35 -21.65
CA GLU A 29 3.77 7.51 -21.91
C GLU A 29 2.25 7.26 -21.79
N ALA A 30 1.76 6.01 -21.69
CA ALA A 30 0.32 5.75 -21.76
C ALA A 30 -0.35 5.12 -20.52
N LEU A 31 0.42 4.58 -19.56
CA LEU A 31 -0.10 3.94 -18.34
C LEU A 31 0.41 4.56 -17.03
N LEU A 32 1.31 5.54 -17.12
CA LEU A 32 2.20 5.92 -16.03
C LEU A 32 1.63 6.92 -15.03
N ASP A 33 0.65 7.73 -15.42
CA ASP A 33 0.36 8.98 -14.68
C ASP A 33 -0.51 8.80 -13.43
N SER A 34 -1.22 7.67 -13.26
CA SER A 34 -2.13 7.45 -12.12
C SER A 34 -1.77 6.29 -11.21
N HIS A 35 -0.91 5.36 -11.65
CA HIS A 35 -0.60 4.16 -10.86
C HIS A 35 0.52 4.39 -9.85
N LEU A 36 1.60 5.08 -10.24
CA LEU A 36 2.68 5.47 -9.31
C LEU A 36 2.18 6.36 -8.16
N PRO A 37 1.37 7.41 -8.41
CA PRO A 37 0.86 8.23 -7.31
C PRO A 37 0.01 7.45 -6.29
N MET A 38 -0.67 6.38 -6.72
CA MET A 38 -1.49 5.54 -5.82
C MET A 38 -0.64 4.60 -4.95
N LEU A 39 0.46 4.09 -5.50
CA LEU A 39 1.44 3.28 -4.76
C LEU A 39 2.18 4.15 -3.74
N ASP A 40 2.69 5.31 -4.17
CA ASP A 40 3.37 6.28 -3.30
C ASP A 40 2.43 6.79 -2.20
N LEU A 41 1.16 7.09 -2.52
CA LEU A 41 0.16 7.49 -1.53
C LEU A 41 -0.10 6.39 -0.50
N THR A 42 -0.21 5.13 -0.94
CA THR A 42 -0.45 4.01 -0.01
C THR A 42 0.75 3.80 0.92
N GLU A 43 1.97 3.93 0.41
CA GLU A 43 3.20 3.87 1.22
C GLU A 43 3.25 5.02 2.22
N GLN A 44 2.94 6.25 1.78
CA GLN A 44 2.87 7.42 2.66
C GLN A 44 1.85 7.23 3.78
N LEU A 45 0.64 6.76 3.48
CA LEU A 45 -0.39 6.49 4.48
C LEU A 45 0.05 5.43 5.49
N ALA A 46 0.78 4.40 5.03
CA ALA A 46 1.32 3.36 5.89
C ALA A 46 2.41 3.92 6.84
N HIS A 47 3.27 4.80 6.34
CA HIS A 47 4.28 5.50 7.15
C HIS A 47 3.65 6.48 8.15
N ASP A 48 2.67 7.26 7.71
CA ASP A 48 1.94 8.20 8.56
C ASP A 48 1.25 7.48 9.71
N TYR A 49 0.60 6.34 9.44
CA TYR A 49 0.00 5.52 10.49
C TYR A 49 1.02 5.02 11.50
N LYS A 50 2.21 4.60 11.05
CA LYS A 50 3.27 4.10 11.92
C LYS A 50 3.87 5.20 12.80
N ALA A 51 3.97 6.43 12.28
CA ALA A 51 4.47 7.58 13.02
C ALA A 51 3.40 8.21 13.94
N MET A 52 2.12 7.89 13.71
CA MET A 52 1.00 8.46 14.44
C MET A 52 0.94 7.96 15.88
N ALA A 53 0.65 8.88 16.82
CA ALA A 53 0.41 8.52 18.21
C ALA A 53 -0.86 7.64 18.34
N PRO A 54 -0.88 6.61 19.20
CA PRO A 54 -2.07 5.76 19.38
C PRO A 54 -3.32 6.53 19.84
N SER A 55 -3.16 7.68 20.49
CA SER A 55 -4.24 8.55 20.95
C SER A 55 -4.72 9.54 19.88
N ASP A 56 -4.12 9.57 18.69
CA ASP A 56 -4.55 10.45 17.61
C ASP A 56 -5.95 10.03 17.14
N PRO A 57 -6.93 10.96 17.08
CA PRO A 57 -8.30 10.64 16.70
C PRO A 57 -8.42 10.12 15.26
N ARG A 58 -7.42 10.35 14.40
CA ARG A 58 -7.39 9.88 13.02
C ARG A 58 -6.96 8.43 12.89
N SER A 59 -6.35 7.86 13.94
CA SER A 59 -5.73 6.53 13.90
C SER A 59 -6.70 5.43 13.48
N ALA A 60 -7.93 5.44 13.99
CA ALA A 60 -8.96 4.45 13.64
C ALA A 60 -9.36 4.54 12.16
N GLY A 61 -9.58 5.76 11.65
CA GLY A 61 -9.93 5.98 10.25
C GLY A 61 -8.81 5.58 9.29
N LEU A 62 -7.57 5.93 9.63
CA LEU A 62 -6.41 5.55 8.83
C LEU A 62 -6.13 4.04 8.87
N ALA A 63 -6.32 3.40 10.03
CA ALA A 63 -6.24 1.93 10.13
C ALA A 63 -7.25 1.24 9.21
N TYR A 64 -8.49 1.73 9.21
CA TYR A 64 -9.55 1.22 8.34
C TYR A 64 -9.23 1.39 6.85
N ALA A 65 -8.73 2.57 6.45
CA ALA A 65 -8.30 2.83 5.08
C ALA A 65 -7.21 1.84 4.64
N LEU A 66 -6.22 1.56 5.49
CA LEU A 66 -5.17 0.58 5.21
C LEU A 66 -5.71 -0.85 5.08
N GLN A 67 -6.71 -1.25 5.88
CA GLN A 67 -7.38 -2.55 5.75
C GLN A 67 -8.14 -2.68 4.43
N VAL A 68 -8.80 -1.60 3.98
CA VAL A 68 -9.48 -1.55 2.67
C VAL A 68 -8.45 -1.65 1.53
N LEU A 69 -7.36 -0.90 1.60
CA LEU A 69 -6.29 -0.94 0.59
C LEU A 69 -5.65 -2.33 0.50
N ALA A 70 -5.46 -3.01 1.64
CA ALA A 70 -4.93 -4.37 1.65
C ALA A 70 -5.81 -5.42 0.97
N GLN A 71 -7.10 -5.14 0.72
CA GLN A 71 -7.97 -6.07 0.00
C GLN A 71 -7.51 -6.32 -1.45
N SER A 72 -6.75 -5.40 -2.06
CA SER A 72 -6.17 -5.60 -3.39
C SER A 72 -5.22 -6.81 -3.44
N TYR A 73 -4.67 -7.23 -2.29
CA TYR A 73 -3.74 -8.35 -2.17
C TYR A 73 -4.36 -9.61 -1.56
N THR A 74 -5.69 -9.77 -1.57
CA THR A 74 -6.38 -10.92 -0.96
C THR A 74 -5.94 -12.29 -1.49
N HIS A 75 -5.47 -12.36 -2.73
CA HIS A 75 -4.93 -13.59 -3.33
C HIS A 75 -3.48 -13.88 -2.95
N HIS A 76 -2.79 -12.95 -2.31
CA HIS A 76 -1.39 -13.09 -1.96
C HIS A 76 -1.21 -14.10 -0.80
N PRO A 77 -0.29 -15.08 -0.86
CA PRO A 77 -0.13 -16.11 0.18
C PRO A 77 0.14 -15.59 1.60
N SER A 78 0.82 -14.44 1.69
CA SER A 78 1.12 -13.77 2.97
C SER A 78 -0.02 -12.88 3.49
N TYR A 79 -1.09 -12.70 2.71
CA TYR A 79 -2.28 -11.96 3.15
C TYR A 79 -2.99 -12.72 4.28
N ARG A 80 -3.46 -12.00 5.30
CA ARG A 80 -4.18 -12.59 6.43
C ARG A 80 -5.62 -12.12 6.47
N GLN A 81 -6.54 -13.06 6.69
CA GLN A 81 -7.98 -12.76 6.80
C GLN A 81 -8.31 -11.79 7.94
N GLU A 82 -7.48 -11.75 8.99
CA GLU A 82 -7.59 -10.81 10.11
C GLU A 82 -7.44 -9.33 9.71
N TRP A 83 -6.94 -9.05 8.50
CA TRP A 83 -6.79 -7.69 7.97
C TRP A 83 -8.00 -7.21 7.18
N ARG A 84 -9.06 -8.04 7.07
CA ARG A 84 -10.33 -7.56 6.53
C ARG A 84 -10.90 -6.44 7.42
N PRO A 85 -11.44 -5.37 6.81
CA PRO A 85 -12.12 -4.31 7.54
C PRO A 85 -13.38 -4.80 8.26
#